data_AF-A0A929FQN7-F1
#
_entry.id   AF-A0A929FQN7-F1
#
_cell.length_a   1.000
_cell.length_b   1.000
_cell.length_c   1.000
_cell.angle_alpha   90.00
_cell.angle_beta   90.00
_cell.angle_gamma   90.00
#
_symmetry.space_group_name_H-M   'P 1'
#
loop_
_entity.id
_entity.type
_entity.pdbx_description
1 polymer ?
#
loop_
_entity_poly.entity_id
_entity_poly.type
_entity_poly.pdbx_seq_one_letter_code
_entity_poly.pdbx_strand_id
1 'polypeptide(L)'
;MYDSQAGQILQQLHDRQLLVVNPRRRNGLILYKRYHAEFAGPGSAVGGSFDLDSLEVLPVGNLSLLSPESADERQRAYLIRRQWVRLTKQITDNPDPLKRAQKILEQFEGFFDTETIVQLPDEAFALLVGVLPHTVQKVRHTAPA
;
A
#
# COMPACT_ATOMS: atom_id res chain seq x y z
N MET A 1 22.30 -9.80 4.29
CA MET A 1 21.68 -10.65 3.25
C MET A 1 20.19 -10.34 3.27
N TYR A 2 19.67 -9.73 2.22
CA TYR A 2 18.23 -9.49 2.05
C TYR A 2 17.64 -10.71 1.31
N ASP A 3 17.40 -11.80 2.03
CA ASP A 3 16.90 -13.06 1.41
C ASP A 3 15.38 -13.06 1.17
N SER A 4 14.67 -12.01 1.60
CA SER A 4 13.24 -11.85 1.33
C SER A 4 13.00 -10.92 0.14
N GLN A 5 11.94 -11.19 -0.64
CA GLN A 5 11.47 -10.30 -1.71
C GLN A 5 11.31 -8.85 -1.21
N ALA A 6 10.79 -8.67 0.01
CA ALA A 6 10.64 -7.37 0.64
C ALA A 6 11.97 -6.63 0.85
N GLY A 7 13.01 -7.33 1.31
CA GLY A 7 14.34 -6.74 1.49
C GLY A 7 14.98 -6.32 0.18
N GLN A 8 14.80 -7.11 -0.89
CA GLN A 8 15.28 -6.75 -2.23
C GLN A 8 14.57 -5.49 -2.75
N ILE A 9 13.24 -5.43 -2.62
CA ILE A 9 12.46 -4.26 -3.01
C ILE A 9 12.93 -3.03 -2.22
N LEU A 10 13.06 -3.15 -0.90
CA LEU A 10 13.50 -2.06 -0.03
C LEU A 10 14.86 -1.50 -0.48
N GLN A 11 15.83 -2.37 -0.78
CA GLN A 11 17.12 -1.96 -1.31
C GLN A 11 16.97 -1.22 -2.65
N GLN A 12 16.13 -1.70 -3.56
CA GLN A 12 15.87 -1.00 -4.83
C GLN A 12 15.31 0.41 -4.60
N LEU A 13 14.42 0.60 -3.62
CA LEU A 13 13.89 1.92 -3.28
C LEU A 13 15.00 2.84 -2.74
N HIS A 14 15.87 2.33 -1.86
CA HIS A 14 17.02 3.08 -1.32
C HIS A 14 18.07 3.42 -2.38
N ASP A 15 18.22 2.56 -3.39
CA ASP A 15 19.06 2.79 -4.57
C ASP A 15 18.42 3.76 -5.58
N ARG A 16 17.30 4.40 -5.22
CA ARG A 16 16.54 5.37 -6.05
C ARG A 16 16.00 4.77 -7.35
N GLN A 17 15.85 3.45 -7.43
CA GLN A 17 15.22 2.83 -8.59
C GLN A 17 13.75 3.23 -8.64
N LEU A 18 13.30 3.72 -9.79
CA LEU A 18 11.89 3.99 -10.04
C LEU A 18 11.26 2.74 -10.63
N LEU A 19 10.28 2.18 -9.91
CA LEU A 19 9.53 1.01 -10.31
C LEU A 19 8.04 1.35 -10.40
N VAL A 20 7.30 0.51 -11.10
CA VAL A 20 5.85 0.62 -11.28
C VAL A 20 5.21 -0.68 -10.84
N VAL A 21 4.22 -0.60 -9.96
CA VAL A 21 3.41 -1.76 -9.60
C VAL A 21 2.65 -2.23 -10.85
N ASN A 22 2.76 -3.51 -11.19
CA ASN A 22 2.23 -4.04 -12.44
C ASN A 22 0.72 -3.76 -12.58
N PRO A 23 0.28 -2.96 -13.57
CA PRO A 23 -1.13 -2.54 -13.69
C PRO A 23 -2.06 -3.68 -14.12
N ARG A 24 -1.52 -4.83 -14.55
CA ARG A 24 -2.30 -5.97 -15.06
C ARG A 24 -2.59 -7.01 -13.98
N ARG A 25 -2.26 -6.76 -12.71
CA ARG A 25 -2.44 -7.69 -11.60
C ARG A 25 -3.20 -7.02 -10.45
N ARG A 26 -3.89 -7.83 -9.64
CA ARG A 26 -4.43 -7.42 -8.34
C ARG A 26 -3.30 -7.48 -7.32
N ASN A 27 -2.44 -6.46 -7.33
CA ASN A 27 -1.26 -6.40 -6.48
C ASN A 27 -0.99 -4.98 -5.98
N GLY A 28 -0.11 -4.87 -5.00
CA GLY A 28 0.30 -3.58 -4.47
C GLY A 28 1.47 -3.70 -3.52
N LEU A 29 1.98 -2.55 -3.10
CA LEU A 29 3.06 -2.45 -2.14
C LEU A 29 2.63 -1.50 -1.03
N ILE A 30 2.70 -1.97 0.22
CA ILE A 30 2.59 -1.12 1.39
C ILE A 30 4.01 -0.68 1.77
N LEU A 31 4.20 0.63 1.90
CA LEU A 31 5.46 1.28 2.25
C LEU A 31 5.34 1.77 3.70
N TYR A 32 6.11 1.20 4.62
CA TYR A 32 6.14 1.65 6.00
C TYR A 32 7.11 2.83 6.11
N LYS A 33 6.57 3.99 6.51
CA LYS A 33 7.34 5.18 6.86
C LYS A 33 7.44 5.27 8.38
N ARG A 34 8.16 6.28 8.87
CA ARG A 34 8.40 6.45 10.32
C ARG A 34 7.14 6.53 11.17
N TYR A 35 6.05 7.12 10.66
CA TYR A 35 4.84 7.41 11.44
C TYR A 35 3.54 6.94 10.78
N HIS A 36 3.60 6.45 9.55
CA HIS A 36 2.44 6.06 8.77
C HIS A 36 2.85 5.01 7.74
N ALA A 37 1.86 4.42 7.08
CA ALA A 37 2.07 3.59 5.92
C ALA A 37 1.40 4.21 4.70
N GLU A 38 1.89 3.85 3.52
CA GLU A 38 1.30 4.26 2.26
C GLU A 38 1.05 3.04 1.38
N PHE A 39 -0.09 3.03 0.67
CA PHE A 39 -0.38 1.98 -0.29
C PHE A 39 -0.13 2.48 -1.72
N ALA A 40 0.66 1.72 -2.47
CA ALA A 40 0.86 1.87 -3.90
C ALA A 40 0.18 0.68 -4.61
N GLY A 41 -1.01 0.94 -5.17
CA GLY A 41 -1.75 -0.06 -5.93
C GLY A 41 -1.31 -0.17 -7.40
N PRO A 42 -1.99 -0.95 -8.23
CA PRO A 42 -1.59 -1.22 -9.61
C PRO A 42 -1.40 0.04 -10.43
N GLY A 43 -0.34 0.07 -11.23
CA GLY A 43 0.08 1.21 -12.04
C GLY A 43 0.76 2.33 -11.26
N SER A 44 0.85 2.25 -9.93
CA SER A 44 1.51 3.29 -9.13
C SER A 44 3.02 3.26 -9.28
N ALA A 45 3.63 4.44 -9.32
CA ALA A 45 5.06 4.60 -9.13
C ALA A 45 5.46 4.32 -7.67
N VAL A 46 6.57 3.61 -7.48
CA VAL A 46 7.26 3.39 -6.19
C VAL A 46 8.76 3.61 -6.36
N GLY A 47 9.43 4.07 -5.31
CA GLY A 47 10.89 4.30 -5.33
C GLY A 47 11.27 5.71 -5.75
N GLY A 48 12.28 5.83 -6.60
CA GLY A 48 12.81 7.14 -7.00
C GLY A 48 13.28 7.97 -5.79
N SER A 49 12.98 9.27 -5.80
CA SER A 49 13.39 10.19 -4.74
C SER A 49 12.41 10.32 -3.56
N PHE A 50 11.21 9.74 -3.66
CA PHE A 50 10.12 9.97 -2.69
C PHE A 50 9.88 8.79 -1.75
N ASP A 51 10.42 7.60 -2.05
CA ASP A 51 10.32 6.43 -1.17
C ASP A 51 11.61 6.07 -0.42
N LEU A 52 12.60 6.96 -0.43
CA LEU A 52 13.90 6.76 0.22
C LEU A 52 13.82 6.59 1.74
N ASP A 53 12.79 7.14 2.37
CA ASP A 53 12.52 7.10 3.80
C ASP A 53 11.69 5.87 4.22
N SER A 54 11.41 4.95 3.29
CA SER A 54 10.74 3.69 3.61
C SER A 54 11.64 2.87 4.52
N LEU A 55 11.11 2.44 5.66
CA LEU A 55 11.81 1.62 6.64
C LEU A 55 11.63 0.14 6.33
N GLU A 56 10.44 -0.23 5.89
CA GLU A 56 10.06 -1.58 5.51
C GLU A 56 9.04 -1.54 4.38
N VAL A 57 8.84 -2.69 3.73
CA VAL A 57 7.80 -2.85 2.70
C VAL A 57 7.05 -4.16 2.90
N LEU A 58 5.77 -4.15 2.58
CA LEU A 58 4.91 -5.34 2.57
C LEU A 58 4.30 -5.52 1.19
N PRO A 59 4.73 -6.55 0.43
CA PRO A 59 4.05 -6.98 -0.78
C PRO A 59 2.61 -7.39 -0.51
N VAL A 60 1.69 -6.99 -1.38
CA VAL A 60 0.27 -7.34 -1.30
C VAL A 60 -0.16 -8.07 -2.58
N GLY A 61 -0.79 -9.23 -2.41
CA GLY A 61 -1.18 -10.11 -3.51
C GLY A 61 0.03 -10.65 -4.29
N ASN A 62 -0.15 -10.93 -5.58
CA ASN A 62 0.93 -11.39 -6.45
C ASN A 62 1.77 -10.21 -6.98
N LEU A 63 2.59 -9.63 -6.10
CA LEU A 63 3.40 -8.46 -6.39
C LEU A 63 4.34 -8.70 -7.58
N SER A 64 4.29 -7.75 -8.51
CA SER A 64 5.17 -7.64 -9.67
C SER A 64 5.48 -6.17 -9.86
N LEU A 65 6.76 -5.84 -9.91
CA LEU A 65 7.27 -4.49 -10.15
C LEU A 65 7.92 -4.47 -11.53
N LEU A 66 7.69 -3.39 -12.27
CA LEU A 66 8.18 -3.18 -13.63
C LEU A 66 9.03 -1.91 -13.67
N SER A 67 10.06 -1.90 -14.53
CA SER A 67 10.76 -0.66 -14.85
C SER A 67 9.95 0.11 -15.91
N PRO A 68 9.65 1.40 -15.71
CA PRO A 68 8.96 2.19 -16.72
C PRO A 68 9.90 2.49 -17.91
N GLU A 69 9.43 2.29 -19.14
CA GLU A 69 10.25 2.37 -20.35
C GLU A 69 10.24 3.78 -20.97
N SER A 70 9.25 4.61 -20.63
CA SER A 70 9.06 5.95 -21.22
C SER A 70 8.71 7.03 -20.20
N ALA A 71 8.88 8.30 -20.61
CA ALA A 71 8.45 9.45 -19.81
C ALA A 71 6.94 9.44 -19.54
N ASP A 72 6.14 9.05 -20.54
CA ASP A 72 4.69 8.96 -20.43
C ASP A 72 4.24 7.88 -19.45
N GLU A 73 4.94 6.74 -19.40
CA GLU A 73 4.70 5.73 -18.38
C GLU A 73 5.03 6.22 -16.98
N ARG A 74 6.18 6.90 -16.80
CA ARG A 74 6.53 7.51 -15.50
C ARG A 74 5.47 8.52 -15.06
N GLN A 75 5.07 9.43 -15.96
CA GLN A 75 4.06 10.44 -15.66
C GLN A 75 2.72 9.80 -15.27
N ARG A 76 2.25 8.80 -16.02
CA ARG A 76 1.03 8.06 -15.67
C ARG A 76 1.15 7.38 -14.31
N ALA A 77 2.28 6.74 -14.03
CA ALA A 77 2.50 6.06 -12.76
C ALA A 77 2.50 7.02 -11.56
N TYR A 78 3.05 8.23 -11.71
CA TYR A 78 2.95 9.28 -10.69
C TYR A 78 1.53 9.79 -10.48
N LEU A 79 0.76 9.97 -11.57
CA LEU A 79 -0.64 10.38 -11.47
C LEU A 79 -1.48 9.35 -10.72
N ILE A 80 -1.27 8.06 -10.99
CA ILE A 80 -1.93 6.95 -10.29
C ILE A 80 -1.50 6.91 -8.82
N ARG A 81 -0.20 7.05 -8.52
CA ARG A 81 0.30 7.10 -7.14
C ARG A 81 -0.39 8.21 -6.34
N ARG A 82 -0.59 9.39 -6.95
CA ARG A 82 -1.33 10.50 -6.33
C ARG A 82 -2.81 10.20 -6.10
N GLN A 83 -3.45 9.41 -6.96
CA GLN A 83 -4.84 8.99 -6.75
C GLN A 83 -4.97 8.12 -5.50
N TRP A 84 -4.05 7.16 -5.29
CA TRP A 84 -4.02 6.34 -4.08
C TRP A 84 -3.81 7.17 -2.82
N VAL A 85 -2.86 8.12 -2.83
CA VAL A 85 -2.66 9.04 -1.71
C VAL A 85 -3.93 9.85 -1.40
N ARG A 86 -4.64 10.33 -2.44
CA ARG A 86 -5.90 11.06 -2.27
C ARG A 86 -7.01 10.19 -1.69
N LEU A 87 -7.12 8.94 -2.12
CA LEU A 87 -8.10 7.98 -1.59
C LEU A 87 -7.86 7.75 -0.10
N THR A 88 -6.62 7.44 0.29
CA THR A 88 -6.27 7.25 1.70
C THR A 88 -6.53 8.53 2.50
N LYS A 89 -6.19 9.70 1.95
CA LYS A 89 -6.51 10.99 2.59
C LYS A 89 -8.01 11.14 2.86
N GLN A 90 -8.86 10.87 1.87
CA GLN A 90 -10.32 10.97 2.02
C GLN A 90 -10.86 10.04 3.12
N ILE A 91 -10.26 8.86 3.26
CA ILE A 91 -10.60 7.95 4.37
C ILE A 91 -10.14 8.57 5.68
N THR A 92 -8.89 9.02 5.79
CA THR A 92 -8.31 9.59 7.03
C THR A 92 -8.99 10.88 7.49
N ASP A 93 -9.60 11.65 6.59
CA ASP A 93 -10.32 12.88 6.92
C ASP A 93 -11.63 12.62 7.69
N ASN A 94 -12.08 11.36 7.77
CA ASN A 94 -13.24 11.00 8.59
C ASN A 94 -12.87 11.05 10.09
N PRO A 95 -13.59 11.82 10.92
CA PRO A 95 -13.27 11.96 12.35
C PRO A 95 -13.47 10.67 13.15
N ASP A 96 -14.27 9.72 12.66
CA ASP A 96 -14.58 8.47 13.35
C ASP A 96 -13.55 7.37 13.03
N PRO A 97 -12.74 6.92 14.01
CA PRO A 97 -11.69 5.92 13.79
C PRO A 97 -12.23 4.55 13.36
N LEU A 98 -13.43 4.14 13.81
CA LEU A 98 -14.02 2.87 13.37
C LEU A 98 -14.44 2.95 11.89
N LYS A 99 -15.01 4.09 11.48
CA LYS A 99 -15.35 4.31 10.06
C LYS A 99 -14.11 4.40 9.18
N ARG A 100 -12.99 4.97 9.67
CA ARG A 100 -11.71 4.96 8.95
C ARG A 100 -11.22 3.53 8.69
N ALA A 101 -11.19 2.71 9.74
CA ALA A 101 -10.79 1.30 9.67
C ALA A 101 -11.72 0.49 8.74
N GLN A 102 -13.04 0.67 8.88
CA GLN A 102 -14.01 0.00 8.01
C GLN A 102 -13.81 0.37 6.54
N LYS A 103 -13.72 1.66 6.23
CA LYS A 103 -13.56 2.10 4.83
C LYS A 103 -12.31 1.55 4.18
N ILE A 104 -11.16 1.52 4.88
CA ILE A 104 -9.94 0.98 4.28
C ILE A 104 -10.01 -0.54 4.06
N LEU A 105 -10.65 -1.27 4.98
CA LEU A 105 -10.91 -2.70 4.80
C LEU A 105 -11.81 -2.94 3.59
N GLU A 106 -12.94 -2.22 3.48
CA GLU A 106 -13.86 -2.30 2.33
C GLU A 106 -13.16 -1.97 1.00
N GLN A 107 -12.28 -0.96 0.97
CA GLN A 107 -11.49 -0.65 -0.23
C GLN A 107 -10.60 -1.82 -0.65
N PHE A 108 -9.95 -2.47 0.33
CA PHE A 108 -9.06 -3.59 0.10
C PHE A 108 -9.84 -4.86 -0.29
N GLU A 109 -10.97 -5.15 0.34
CA GLU A 109 -11.86 -6.27 0.02
C GLU A 109 -12.50 -6.13 -1.37
N GLY A 110 -12.84 -4.91 -1.79
CA GLY A 110 -13.28 -4.66 -3.16
C GLY A 110 -12.18 -4.91 -4.20
N PHE A 111 -10.92 -4.81 -3.80
CA PHE A 111 -9.77 -4.84 -4.71
C PHE A 111 -8.99 -6.17 -4.72
N PHE A 112 -8.88 -6.87 -3.58
CA PHE A 112 -8.14 -8.12 -3.42
C PHE A 112 -9.08 -9.28 -3.06
N ASP A 113 -8.58 -10.52 -3.18
CA ASP A 113 -9.31 -11.69 -2.68
C ASP A 113 -9.19 -11.82 -1.16
N THR A 114 -10.12 -12.60 -0.56
CA THR A 114 -10.19 -12.80 0.88
C THR A 114 -8.91 -13.39 1.45
N GLU A 115 -8.26 -14.31 0.74
CA GLU A 115 -7.01 -14.94 1.18
C GLU A 115 -5.90 -13.90 1.35
N THR A 116 -5.74 -13.00 0.37
CA THR A 116 -4.79 -11.89 0.44
C THR A 116 -5.10 -10.98 1.63
N ILE A 117 -6.37 -10.64 1.87
CA ILE A 117 -6.75 -9.72 2.95
C ILE A 117 -6.48 -10.32 4.33
N VAL A 118 -6.77 -11.60 4.54
CA VAL A 118 -6.56 -12.30 5.81
C VAL A 118 -5.08 -12.34 6.20
N GLN A 119 -4.17 -12.39 5.22
CA GLN A 119 -2.73 -12.40 5.47
C GLN A 119 -2.15 -11.02 5.83
N LEU A 120 -2.90 -9.93 5.57
CA LEU A 120 -2.43 -8.58 5.88
C LEU A 120 -2.60 -8.27 7.38
N PRO A 121 -1.53 -7.79 8.06
CA PRO A 121 -1.57 -7.49 9.48
C PRO A 121 -2.43 -6.26 9.77
N ASP A 122 -3.09 -6.25 10.93
CA ASP A 122 -3.89 -5.11 11.38
C ASP A 122 -3.07 -3.81 11.45
N GLU A 123 -1.79 -3.92 11.80
CA GLU A 123 -0.83 -2.80 11.86
C GLU A 123 -0.72 -2.07 10.51
N ALA A 124 -0.75 -2.81 9.40
CA ALA A 124 -0.67 -2.22 8.06
C ALA A 124 -1.86 -1.29 7.80
N PHE A 125 -3.08 -1.79 8.04
CA PHE A 125 -4.30 -0.99 7.90
C PHE A 125 -4.34 0.16 8.88
N ALA A 126 -3.92 -0.08 10.13
CA ALA A 126 -3.89 0.93 11.17
C ALA A 126 -3.00 2.12 10.78
N LEU A 127 -1.80 1.83 10.27
CA LEU A 127 -0.85 2.85 9.80
C LEU A 127 -1.28 3.54 8.50
N LEU A 128 -2.04 2.86 7.63
CA LEU A 128 -2.62 3.48 6.43
C LEU A 128 -3.65 4.56 6.78
N VAL A 129 -4.42 4.39 7.86
CA VAL A 129 -5.53 5.31 8.20
C VAL A 129 -5.44 6.00 9.55
N GLY A 130 -4.30 5.89 10.24
CA GLY A 130 -4.03 6.60 11.49
C GLY A 130 -4.97 6.20 12.63
N VAL A 131 -5.12 4.90 12.86
CA VAL A 131 -5.88 4.31 13.97
C VAL A 131 -5.00 3.32 14.74
N LEU A 132 -5.52 2.76 15.84
CA LEU A 132 -4.83 1.68 16.56
C LEU A 132 -5.12 0.32 15.88
N PRO A 133 -4.20 -0.65 15.91
CA PRO A 133 -4.42 -2.00 15.37
C PRO A 133 -5.68 -2.66 15.93
N HIS A 134 -5.93 -2.49 17.24
CA HIS A 134 -7.14 -2.98 17.90
C HIS A 134 -8.44 -2.37 17.33
N THR A 135 -8.41 -1.16 16.78
CA THR A 135 -9.55 -0.57 16.07
C THR A 135 -9.86 -1.35 14.80
N VAL A 136 -8.83 -1.75 14.04
CA VAL A 136 -8.96 -2.58 12.84
C VAL A 136 -9.50 -3.97 13.20
N GLN A 137 -8.92 -4.60 14.23
CA GLN A 137 -9.33 -5.89 14.74
C GLN A 137 -10.83 -5.92 15.10
N LYS A 138 -11.31 -4.89 15.80
CA LYS A 138 -12.74 -4.76 16.15
C LYS A 138 -13.65 -4.78 14.93
N VAL A 139 -13.29 -4.05 13.87
CA VAL A 139 -14.09 -4.01 12.64
C VAL A 139 -14.08 -5.38 11.97
N ARG A 140 -12.90 -6.02 11.83
CA ARG A 140 -12.76 -7.36 11.24
C ARG A 140 -13.62 -8.42 11.92
N HIS A 141 -13.81 -8.35 13.24
CA HIS A 141 -14.63 -9.33 13.98
C HIS A 141 -16.10 -8.94 14.14
N THR A 142 -16.50 -7.74 13.71
CA THR A 142 -17.90 -7.27 13.81
C THR A 142 -18.62 -7.36 12.46
N ALA A 143 -17.89 -7.38 11.34
CA ALA A 143 -18.48 -7.60 10.02
C ALA A 143 -18.97 -9.06 9.88
N PRO A 144 -20.22 -9.29 9.44
CA PRO A 144 -20.67 -10.64 9.12
C PRO A 144 -19.87 -11.19 7.92
N ALA A 145 -19.49 -12.47 8.00
CA ALA A 145 -18.78 -13.20 6.95
C ALA A 145 -19.61 -13.32 5.65
#